data_AF-A0A3M0Y2S6-F1
#
_entry.id   AF-A0A3M0Y2S6-F1
#
_cell.length_a   1.000
_cell.length_b   1.000
_cell.length_c   1.000
_cell.angle_alpha   90.00
_cell.angle_beta   90.00
_cell.angle_gamma   90.00
#
_symmetry.space_group_name_H-M   'P 1'
#
loop_
_entity.id
_entity.type
_entity.pdbx_description
1 polymer ?
#
loop_
_entity_poly.entity_id
_entity_poly.type
_entity_poly.pdbx_seq_one_letter_code
_entity_poly.pdbx_strand_id
1 'polypeptide(L)'
;RPLIDDPWLGAFAASQGIGVAPGEPAYQLLGQCLRMGDEEQQLAALARIVFEPHRDWAPVVYPLLYGGEERRREAAFAALRALAAAGAEMPHPAQYGLGRGMRG
;
A
#
# COMPACT_ATOMS: atom_id res chain seq x y z
N ARG A 1 -9.55 -14.89 -2.40
CA ARG A 1 -9.66 -14.73 -3.87
C ARG A 1 -8.28 -14.36 -4.37
N PRO A 2 -7.74 -14.98 -5.43
CA PRO A 2 -6.49 -14.53 -6.04
C PRO A 2 -6.52 -13.02 -6.30
N LEU A 3 -5.44 -12.31 -5.96
CA LEU A 3 -5.32 -10.87 -6.19
C LEU A 3 -5.42 -10.48 -7.69
N ILE A 4 -5.15 -11.42 -8.60
CA ILE A 4 -5.27 -11.21 -10.06
C ILE A 4 -6.73 -11.17 -10.56
N ASP A 5 -7.70 -11.50 -9.71
CA ASP A 5 -9.13 -11.45 -10.07
C ASP A 5 -9.69 -10.02 -10.06
N ASP A 6 -8.92 -9.03 -9.62
CA ASP A 6 -9.33 -7.63 -9.62
C ASP A 6 -9.02 -7.01 -11.01
N PRO A 7 -10.04 -6.73 -11.86
CA PRO A 7 -9.81 -6.35 -13.26
C PRO A 7 -8.99 -5.07 -13.42
N TRP A 8 -9.07 -4.17 -12.44
CA TRP A 8 -8.30 -2.92 -12.40
C TRP A 8 -6.80 -3.17 -12.23
N LEU A 9 -6.41 -4.23 -11.49
CA LEU A 9 -5.01 -4.58 -11.24
C LEU A 9 -4.36 -5.15 -12.51
N GLY A 10 -5.11 -5.93 -13.29
CA GLY A 10 -4.70 -6.37 -14.62
C GLY A 10 -4.53 -5.20 -15.61
N ALA A 11 -5.45 -4.22 -15.58
CA ALA A 11 -5.33 -3.01 -16.40
C ALA A 11 -4.10 -2.17 -16.02
N PHE A 12 -3.83 -2.02 -14.71
CA PHE A 12 -2.60 -1.39 -14.23
C PHE A 12 -1.36 -2.14 -14.75
N ALA A 13 -1.28 -3.46 -14.59
CA ALA A 13 -0.15 -4.25 -15.10
C ALA A 13 0.10 -4.04 -16.59
N ALA A 14 -0.98 -4.08 -17.39
CA ALA A 14 -0.91 -3.90 -18.84
C ALA A 14 -0.39 -2.50 -19.20
N SER A 15 -0.84 -1.45 -18.49
CA SER A 15 -0.34 -0.08 -18.68
C SER A 15 1.15 0.06 -18.37
N GLN A 16 1.67 -0.77 -17.46
CA GLN A 16 3.09 -0.79 -17.06
C GLN A 16 3.93 -1.76 -17.92
N GLY A 17 3.32 -2.47 -18.88
CA GLY A 17 4.00 -3.49 -19.68
C GLY A 17 4.41 -4.74 -18.89
N ILE A 18 3.75 -5.00 -17.75
CA ILE A 18 4.07 -6.13 -16.85
C ILE A 18 3.17 -7.31 -17.16
N GLY A 19 3.78 -8.45 -17.52
CA GLY A 19 3.09 -9.72 -17.58
C GLY A 19 2.82 -10.26 -16.17
N VAL A 20 1.55 -10.45 -15.80
CA VAL A 20 1.17 -10.96 -14.48
C VAL A 20 1.01 -12.48 -14.56
N ALA A 21 1.93 -13.24 -13.97
CA ALA A 21 1.71 -14.67 -13.74
C ALA A 21 0.75 -14.86 -12.53
N PRO A 22 -0.01 -15.96 -12.43
CA PRO A 22 -0.89 -16.20 -11.29
C PRO A 22 -0.11 -16.43 -9.98
N GLY A 23 -0.59 -15.87 -8.86
CA GLY A 23 -0.09 -16.16 -7.51
C GLY A 23 0.75 -15.04 -6.89
N GLU A 24 2.06 -15.13 -7.02
CA GLU A 24 3.06 -14.21 -6.43
C GLU A 24 3.11 -12.78 -7.03
N PRO A 25 2.88 -12.58 -8.34
CA PRO A 25 3.05 -11.27 -8.99
C PRO A 25 2.12 -10.19 -8.47
N ALA A 26 0.97 -10.55 -7.90
CA ALA A 26 -0.04 -9.59 -7.52
C ALA A 26 0.30 -8.81 -6.22
N TYR A 27 1.08 -9.42 -5.31
CA TYR A 27 1.65 -8.69 -4.17
C TYR A 27 2.68 -7.65 -4.65
N GLN A 28 3.57 -8.04 -5.56
CA GLN A 28 4.53 -7.09 -6.13
C GLN A 28 3.83 -5.98 -6.92
N LEU A 29 2.76 -6.33 -7.63
CA LEU A 29 1.99 -5.38 -8.43
C LEU A 29 1.27 -4.35 -7.56
N LEU A 30 0.66 -4.76 -6.44
CA LEU A 30 0.08 -3.84 -5.48
C LEU A 30 1.11 -2.85 -4.92
N GLY A 31 2.34 -3.31 -4.63
CA GLY A 31 3.40 -2.45 -4.11
C GLY A 31 3.97 -1.49 -5.16
N GLN A 32 3.88 -1.86 -6.44
CA GLN A 32 4.17 -0.96 -7.55
C GLN A 32 3.02 0.04 -7.76
N CYS A 33 1.78 -0.41 -7.69
CA CYS A 33 0.59 0.44 -7.79
C CYS A 33 0.59 1.53 -6.71
N LEU A 34 0.90 1.18 -5.45
CA LEU A 34 1.02 2.17 -4.36
C LEU A 34 2.11 3.23 -4.59
N ARG A 35 3.11 2.94 -5.44
CA ARG A 35 4.23 3.85 -5.73
C ARG A 35 4.03 4.66 -7.01
N MET A 36 3.43 4.06 -8.03
CA MET A 36 3.42 4.58 -9.41
C MET A 36 2.01 4.76 -9.98
N GLY A 37 1.00 4.19 -9.33
CA GLY A 37 -0.38 4.35 -9.77
C GLY A 37 -0.89 5.77 -9.55
N ASP A 38 -1.94 6.12 -10.28
CA ASP A 38 -2.71 7.34 -10.02
C ASP A 38 -3.44 7.28 -8.66
N GLU A 39 -4.10 8.36 -8.27
CA GLU A 39 -4.77 8.43 -6.97
C GLU A 39 -5.82 7.33 -6.79
N GLU A 40 -6.66 7.08 -7.80
CA GLU A 40 -7.71 6.05 -7.74
C GLU A 40 -7.11 4.64 -7.65
N GLN A 41 -6.03 4.37 -8.38
CA GLN A 41 -5.30 3.12 -8.32
C GLN A 41 -4.64 2.91 -6.95
N GLN A 42 -4.04 3.95 -6.37
CA GLN A 42 -3.47 3.89 -5.02
C GLN A 42 -4.56 3.64 -3.97
N LEU A 43 -5.71 4.31 -4.09
CA LEU A 43 -6.87 4.09 -3.21
C LEU A 43 -7.41 2.67 -3.33
N ALA A 44 -7.54 2.14 -4.55
CA ALA A 44 -7.96 0.76 -4.80
C ALA A 44 -6.98 -0.26 -4.21
N ALA A 45 -5.67 -0.02 -4.35
CA ALA A 45 -4.64 -0.86 -3.74
C ALA A 45 -4.71 -0.86 -2.21
N LEU A 46 -4.92 0.30 -1.59
CA LEU A 46 -5.10 0.42 -0.14
C LEU A 46 -6.36 -0.31 0.34
N ALA A 47 -7.48 -0.16 -0.38
CA ALA A 47 -8.71 -0.87 -0.09
C ALA A 47 -8.53 -2.40 -0.16
N ARG A 48 -7.72 -2.88 -1.11
CA ARG A 48 -7.41 -4.31 -1.24
C ARG A 48 -6.59 -4.84 -0.06
N ILE A 49 -5.66 -4.04 0.46
CA ILE A 49 -4.87 -4.36 1.66
C ILE A 49 -5.75 -4.39 2.91
N VAL A 50 -6.75 -3.51 3.02
CA VAL A 50 -7.73 -3.57 4.11
C VAL A 50 -8.53 -4.88 4.05
N PHE A 51 -8.94 -5.32 2.86
CA PHE A 51 -9.73 -6.54 2.68
C PHE A 51 -8.94 -7.83 2.98
N GLU A 52 -7.66 -7.88 2.62
CA GLU A 52 -6.79 -9.04 2.85
C GLU A 52 -5.42 -8.57 3.37
N PRO A 53 -5.34 -8.24 4.68
CA PRO A 53 -4.12 -7.73 5.27
C PRO A 53 -3.05 -8.81 5.31
N HIS A 54 -1.83 -8.44 4.92
CA HIS A 54 -0.65 -9.30 5.04
C HIS A 54 0.45 -8.53 5.76
N ARG A 55 1.06 -9.15 6.77
CA ARG A 55 1.98 -8.47 7.73
C ARG A 55 3.11 -7.67 7.08
N ASP A 56 3.59 -8.12 5.93
CA ASP A 56 4.72 -7.52 5.23
C ASP A 56 4.38 -6.19 4.54
N TRP A 57 3.12 -5.75 4.55
CA TRP A 57 2.70 -4.48 3.93
C TRP A 57 2.93 -3.24 4.79
N ALA A 58 3.11 -3.39 6.10
CA ALA A 58 3.22 -2.24 7.00
C ALA A 58 4.34 -1.27 6.57
N PRO A 59 5.56 -1.71 6.22
CA PRO A 59 6.62 -0.81 5.75
C PRO A 59 6.32 -0.09 4.43
N VAL A 60 5.46 -0.66 3.58
CA VAL A 60 5.07 -0.10 2.27
C VAL A 60 3.97 0.94 2.43
N VAL A 61 3.00 0.69 3.32
CA VAL A 61 1.86 1.59 3.55
C VAL A 61 2.25 2.75 4.47
N TYR A 62 3.13 2.54 5.43
CA TYR A 62 3.49 3.55 6.44
C TYR A 62 3.96 4.90 5.85
N PRO A 63 4.84 4.94 4.82
CA PRO A 63 5.21 6.19 4.15
C PRO A 63 4.03 6.98 3.60
N LEU A 64 2.93 6.33 3.22
CA LEU A 64 1.77 6.98 2.57
C LEU A 64 0.94 7.84 3.55
N LEU A 65 1.17 7.71 4.85
CA LEU A 65 0.67 8.66 5.85
C LEU A 65 1.29 10.06 5.69
N TYR A 66 2.44 10.14 5.03
CA TYR A 66 3.24 11.35 4.90
C TYR A 66 3.23 11.83 3.46
N GLY A 67 2.82 13.09 3.27
CA GLY A 67 2.60 13.68 1.95
C GLY A 67 1.34 13.16 1.24
N GLY A 68 1.04 13.74 0.07
CA GLY A 68 -0.16 13.43 -0.73
C GLY A 68 -1.47 14.01 -0.18
N GLU A 69 -2.55 13.73 -0.91
CA GLU A 69 -3.91 14.21 -0.64
C GLU A 69 -4.53 13.57 0.61
N GLU A 70 -5.52 14.25 1.20
CA GLU A 70 -6.21 13.82 2.41
C GLU A 70 -6.80 12.41 2.30
N ARG A 71 -7.49 12.11 1.18
CA ARG A 71 -8.11 10.80 0.93
C ARG A 71 -7.10 9.66 0.98
N ARG A 72 -5.95 9.86 0.33
CA ARG A 72 -4.88 8.85 0.30
C ARG A 72 -4.37 8.56 1.71
N ARG A 73 -4.20 9.61 2.52
CA ARG A 73 -3.74 9.51 3.90
C ARG A 73 -4.73 8.74 4.78
N GLU A 74 -6.02 9.03 4.63
CA GLU A 74 -7.09 8.35 5.35
C GLU A 74 -7.15 6.86 4.99
N ALA A 75 -7.07 6.55 3.70
CA ALA A 75 -7.01 5.17 3.21
C ALA A 75 -5.76 4.42 3.73
N ALA A 76 -4.60 5.08 3.74
CA ALA A 76 -3.36 4.51 4.29
C ALA A 76 -3.48 4.23 5.79
N PHE A 77 -4.12 5.13 6.54
CA PHE A 77 -4.39 4.94 7.95
C PHE A 77 -5.34 3.76 8.20
N ALA A 78 -6.40 3.62 7.40
CA ALA A 78 -7.29 2.47 7.46
C ALA A 78 -6.56 1.15 7.17
N ALA A 79 -5.70 1.12 6.16
CA ALA A 79 -4.87 -0.04 5.83
C ALA A 79 -3.91 -0.41 6.98
N LEU A 80 -3.21 0.55 7.59
CA LEU A 80 -2.33 0.28 8.73
C LEU A 80 -3.07 -0.26 9.95
N ARG A 81 -4.29 0.21 10.22
CA ARG A 81 -5.14 -0.36 11.28
C ARG A 81 -5.47 -1.82 11.01
N ALA A 82 -5.85 -2.16 9.77
CA ALA A 82 -6.12 -3.54 9.39
C ALA A 82 -4.86 -4.43 9.51
N LEU A 83 -3.70 -3.90 9.10
CA LEU A 83 -2.41 -4.60 9.23
C LEU A 83 -2.02 -4.83 10.69
N ALA A 84 -2.17 -3.82 11.55
CA ALA A 84 -1.92 -3.96 12.99
C ALA A 84 -2.85 -5.00 13.63
N ALA A 85 -4.13 -5.02 13.26
CA ALA A 85 -5.09 -6.03 13.72
C ALA A 85 -4.73 -7.45 13.23
N ALA A 86 -4.06 -7.57 12.07
CA ALA A 86 -3.54 -8.82 11.54
C ALA A 86 -2.16 -9.23 12.12
N GLY A 87 -1.62 -8.46 13.07
CA GLY A 87 -0.34 -8.76 13.73
C GLY A 87 0.91 -8.25 13.00
N ALA A 88 0.77 -7.30 12.07
CA ALA A 88 1.92 -6.67 11.44
C ALA A 88 2.70 -5.81 12.45
N GLU A 89 4.03 -5.91 12.42
CA GLU A 89 4.89 -5.01 13.18
C GLU A 89 4.84 -3.61 12.57
N MET A 90 4.43 -2.62 13.38
CA MET A 90 4.36 -1.24 12.93
C MET A 90 5.76 -0.62 12.90
N PRO A 91 6.16 -0.02 11.77
CA PRO A 91 7.42 0.70 11.68
C PRO A 91 7.51 1.83 12.73
N HIS A 92 8.66 1.95 13.41
CA HIS A 92 8.96 3.09 14.28
C HIS A 92 9.03 4.40 13.46
N PRO A 93 8.34 5.50 13.87
CA PRO A 93 8.27 6.76 13.10
C PRO A 93 9.62 7.36 12.71
N ALA A 94 10.64 7.20 13.57
CA ALA A 94 11.98 7.75 13.37
C ALA A 94 12.67 7.30 12.07
N GLN A 95 12.32 6.11 11.55
CA GLN A 95 12.91 5.61 10.31
C GLN A 95 12.42 6.35 9.06
N TYR A 96 11.35 7.15 9.19
CA TYR A 96 10.82 8.02 8.14
C TYR A 96 11.12 9.50 8.41
N GLY A 97 12.11 9.80 9.24
CA GLY A 97 12.54 11.16 9.57
C GLY A 97 11.68 11.87 10.61
N LEU A 98 10.70 11.19 11.20
CA LEU A 98 9.80 11.74 12.21
C LEU A 98 10.28 11.32 13.60
N GLY A 99 11.10 12.18 14.20
CA GLY A 99 11.74 11.92 15.49
C GLY A 99 12.94 12.81 15.80
N ARG A 100 13.46 13.59 14.83
CA ARG A 100 14.34 14.71 15.16
C ARG A 100 13.50 15.85 15.69
N GLY A 101 13.39 15.91 17.01
CA GLY A 101 12.90 17.07 17.71
C GLY A 101 13.57 18.33 17.18
N MET A 102 12.75 19.36 16.99
CA MET A 102 13.22 20.73 16.97
C MET A 102 14.06 20.96 18.23
N ARG A 103 15.38 20.92 18.09
CA ARG A 103 16.28 21.71 18.93
C ARG A 103 16.75 22.86 18.04
N GLY A 104 16.00 23.94 18.09
CA GLY A 104 16.39 25.29 17.70
C GLY A 104 15.97 26.20 18.83
#